data_AF-A0A800H9T1-F1
#
_entry.id   AF-A0A800H9T1-F1
#
_cell.length_a   1.000
_cell.length_b   1.000
_cell.length_c   1.000
_cell.angle_alpha   90.00
_cell.angle_beta   90.00
_cell.angle_gamma   90.00
#
_symmetry.space_group_name_H-M   'P 1'
#
loop_
_entity.id
_entity.type
_entity.pdbx_description
1 polymer ?
#
loop_
_entity_poly.entity_id
_entity_poly.type
_entity_poly.pdbx_seq_one_letter_code
_entity_poly.pdbx_strand_id
1 'polypeptide(L)' 'MKIDVKIINDYTREVSVDVPWSELESDFDSTIKKFSRKIKMPGFRPGKIPRDRLMQQFQS' A
#
# COMPACT_ATOMS: atom_id res chain seq x y z
N MET A 1 6.92 1.47 -14.30
CA MET A 1 7.06 0.05 -13.93
C MET A 1 8.14 -0.66 -14.76
N LYS A 2 9.10 -1.36 -14.14
CA LYS A 2 10.10 -2.23 -14.80
C LYS A 2 9.93 -3.66 -14.24
N ILE A 3 9.94 -4.67 -15.11
CA ILE A 3 9.68 -6.06 -14.73
C ILE A 3 10.85 -6.89 -15.28
N ASP A 4 11.63 -7.46 -14.38
CA ASP A 4 12.73 -8.36 -14.69
C ASP A 4 12.29 -9.80 -14.36
N VAL A 5 12.15 -10.64 -15.38
CA VAL A 5 11.74 -12.04 -15.22
C VAL A 5 12.96 -12.94 -15.36
N LYS A 6 13.33 -13.63 -14.28
CA LYS A 6 14.34 -14.70 -14.29
C LYS A 6 13.66 -16.07 -14.41
N ILE A 7 14.12 -16.86 -15.36
CA ILE A 7 13.70 -18.25 -15.50
C ILE A 7 14.69 -19.09 -14.70
N ILE A 8 14.21 -19.75 -13.64
CA ILE A 8 15.04 -20.59 -12.77
C ILE A 8 15.02 -22.04 -13.25
N ASN A 9 13.86 -22.52 -13.73
CA ASN A 9 13.62 -23.90 -14.19
C ASN A 9 12.31 -23.97 -15.00
N ASP A 10 12.03 -25.12 -15.65
CA ASP A 10 10.89 -25.31 -16.56
C ASP A 10 9.52 -25.00 -15.94
N TYR A 11 9.41 -25.11 -14.60
CA TYR A 11 8.17 -24.87 -13.85
C TYR A 11 8.20 -23.64 -12.95
N THR A 12 9.35 -22.98 -12.78
CA THR A 12 9.48 -21.86 -11.82
C THR A 12 10.12 -20.64 -12.45
N ARG A 13 9.47 -19.50 -12.24
CA ARG A 13 9.89 -18.19 -12.74
C ARG A 13 9.91 -17.22 -11.57
N GLU A 14 10.98 -16.47 -11.44
CA GLU A 14 11.12 -15.38 -10.49
C GLU A 14 10.87 -14.06 -11.23
N VAL A 15 10.03 -13.20 -10.66
CA VAL A 15 9.66 -11.92 -11.25
C VAL A 15 10.02 -10.83 -10.24
N SER A 16 10.99 -10.00 -10.60
CA SER A 16 11.33 -8.78 -9.87
C SER A 16 10.61 -7.61 -10.54
N VAL A 17 9.82 -6.86 -9.78
CA VAL A 17 9.08 -5.70 -10.30
C VAL A 17 9.55 -4.46 -9.58
N ASP A 18 10.17 -3.54 -10.31
CA ASP A 18 10.49 -2.21 -9.83
C ASP A 18 9.35 -1.25 -10.21
N VAL A 19 8.61 -0.81 -9.20
CA VAL A 19 7.51 0.16 -9.38
C VAL A 19 7.95 1.53 -8.86
N PRO A 20 7.90 2.59 -9.70
CA PRO A 20 8.21 3.93 -9.24
C PRO A 20 7.12 4.44 -8.29
N TRP A 21 7.54 5.11 -7.21
CA TRP A 21 6.62 5.62 -6.18
C TRP A 21 5.59 6.62 -6.72
N SER A 22 5.93 7.38 -7.76
CA SER A 22 5.05 8.39 -8.36
C SER A 22 3.74 7.82 -8.91
N GLU A 23 3.76 6.58 -9.39
CA GLU A 23 2.55 5.89 -9.89
C GLU A 23 1.70 5.38 -8.71
N LEU A 24 2.36 4.90 -7.65
CA LEU A 24 1.72 4.31 -6.48
C LEU A 24 1.06 5.32 -5.55
N GLU A 25 1.56 6.56 -5.50
CA GLU A 25 1.09 7.57 -4.54
C GLU A 25 -0.42 7.81 -4.65
N SER A 26 -0.94 7.94 -5.87
CA SER A 26 -2.37 8.22 -6.09
C SER A 26 -3.28 7.09 -5.59
N ASP A 27 -2.91 5.85 -5.88
CA ASP A 27 -3.64 4.65 -5.48
C ASP A 27 -3.53 4.42 -3.99
N PHE A 28 -2.35 4.62 -3.42
CA PHE A 28 -2.09 4.54 -1.99
C PHE A 28 -2.96 5.52 -1.20
N ASP A 29 -3.03 6.76 -1.67
CA ASP A 29 -3.78 7.83 -1.03
C ASP A 29 -5.31 7.61 -1.13
N SER A 30 -5.79 7.02 -2.23
CA SER A 30 -7.17 6.56 -2.38
C SER A 30 -7.51 5.41 -1.43
N THR A 31 -6.55 4.49 -1.23
CA THR A 31 -6.71 3.31 -0.39
C THR A 31 -6.73 3.70 1.08
N ILE A 32 -5.87 4.62 1.50
CA ILE A 32 -5.87 5.21 2.85
C ILE A 32 -7.23 5.84 3.18
N LYS A 33 -7.83 6.59 2.25
CA LYS A 33 -9.16 7.20 2.46
C LYS A 33 -10.27 6.15 2.61
N LYS A 34 -10.20 5.05 1.88
CA LYS A 34 -11.15 3.92 2.02
C LYS A 34 -10.93 3.20 3.34
N PHE A 35 -9.67 3.00 3.73
CA PHE A 35 -9.27 2.31 4.94
C PHE A 35 -9.65 3.11 6.20
N SER A 36 -9.45 4.44 6.20
CA SER A 36 -9.83 5.32 7.32
C SER A 36 -11.33 5.34 7.61
N ARG A 37 -12.18 5.08 6.61
CA ARG A 37 -13.63 4.93 6.79
C ARG A 37 -14.01 3.61 7.47
N LYS A 38 -13.22 2.55 7.26
CA LYS A 38 -13.48 1.21 7.83
C LYS A 38 -13.00 1.08 9.27
N ILE A 39 -11.91 1.77 9.63
CA ILE A 39 -11.30 1.67 10.95
C ILE A 39 -12.03 2.53 11.97
N LYS A 40 -12.19 1.99 13.18
CA LYS A 40 -12.57 2.73 14.38
C LYS A 40 -11.32 2.91 15.24
N MET A 41 -10.76 4.12 15.28
CA MET A 41 -9.66 4.48 16.17
C MET A 41 -10.20 5.25 17.39
N PRO A 42 -9.81 4.88 18.62
CA PRO A 42 -10.22 5.61 19.82
C PRO A 42 -9.74 7.06 19.75
N GLY A 43 -10.61 8.00 20.12
CA GLY A 43 -10.33 9.44 20.06
C GLY A 43 -10.63 10.11 18.71
N PHE A 44 -10.93 9.35 17.65
CA PHE A 44 -11.27 9.90 16.34
C PHE A 44 -12.65 9.46 15.86
N ARG A 45 -13.34 10.37 15.17
CA ARG A 45 -14.58 10.04 14.47
C ARG A 45 -14.27 9.13 13.26
N PRO A 46 -15.03 8.04 13.05
CA PRO A 46 -14.83 7.15 11.89
C PRO A 46 -14.76 7.93 10.57
N GLY A 47 -13.77 7.63 9.74
CA GLY A 47 -13.54 8.31 8.45
C GLY A 47 -12.85 9.67 8.51
N LYS A 48 -12.56 10.22 9.70
CA LYS A 48 -11.87 11.53 9.89
C LYS A 48 -10.61 11.37 10.74
N ILE A 49 -9.83 10.32 10.46
CA ILE A 49 -8.55 10.05 11.11
C ILE A 49 -7.43 10.68 10.28
N PRO A 50 -6.52 11.47 10.88
CA PRO A 50 -5.34 12.00 10.19
C PRO A 50 -4.43 10.89 9.65
N ARG A 51 -3.80 11.16 8.50
CA ARG A 51 -2.91 10.18 7.82
C ARG A 51 -1.75 9.74 8.72
N ASP A 52 -1.12 10.68 9.42
CA ASP A 52 0.07 10.41 10.24
C ASP A 52 -0.23 9.42 11.37
N ARG A 53 -1.39 9.59 12.02
CA ARG A 53 -1.83 8.69 13.10
C ARG A 53 -2.24 7.32 12.58
N LEU A 54 -2.78 7.27 11.37
CA LEU A 54 -3.17 6.01 10.73
C LEU A 54 -1.94 5.23 10.26
N MET A 55 -0.94 5.91 9.69
CA MET A 55 0.34 5.30 9.32
C MET A 55 1.09 4.79 10.55
N GLN A 56 1.18 5.57 11.64
CA GLN A 56 1.87 5.16 12.87
C GLN A 56 1.30 3.89 13.51
N GLN A 57 -0.02 3.67 13.41
CA GLN A 57 -0.67 2.51 14.00
C GLN A 57 -0.51 1.22 13.18
N PHE A 58 -0.31 1.33 11.86
CA PHE A 58 -0.32 0.20 10.93
C PHE A 58 0.98 0.01 10.14
N GLN A 59 1.99 0.86 10.32
CA GLN A 59 3.37 0.60 9.92
C GLN A 59 4.00 -0.37 10.92
N SER A 60 3.85 -1.67 10.71
CA SER A 60 4.62 -2.74 11.37
C SER A 60 5.25 -3.63 10.33
#